data_AF-A0A420FHD6-F1
#
_entry.id   AF-A0A420FHD6-F1
#
_cell.length_a   1.000
_cell.length_b   1.000
_cell.length_c   1.000
_cell.angle_alpha   90.00
_cell.angle_beta   90.00
_cell.angle_gamma   90.00
#
_symmetry.space_group_name_H-M   'P 1'
#
loop_
_entity.id
_entity.type
_entity.pdbx_description
1 polymer ?
#
loop_
_entity_poly.entity_id
_entity_poly.type
_entity_poly.pdbx_seq_one_letter_code
_entity_poly.pdbx_strand_id
1 'polypeptide(L)'
;MFRPVSIGILLCSLLSLASCKSKIQPVVAKPLVASFASALVVEEKVEAKPDTNLLTPEERKVVFLQKSGNHPYWRQEEAIHYDVRKPNYVIIHHTAQDSIGQTIKTFQIPRTKVSSHYVIGRNGEIIQMLNDYVRSWHAGVAKWGSIVDMNSCSIGIELDNNGREPFPEAQINSLMTVLDTLKSRYLIPANNFIGHADIAPSRKNDPSVFFPWKKLAERGFGIWYDEGQLVAPPDSFNAIDALKIIGYDTSNLKAAIVAFKRKFVVRDTTPELTIYDKSVLYNIYKKY
;
A
#
# COMPACT_ATOMS: atom_id res chain seq x y z
N MET A 1 -61.58 -26.04 -18.03
CA MET A 1 -61.85 -25.09 -19.13
C MET A 1 -60.50 -24.64 -19.66
N PHE A 2 -60.03 -25.29 -20.73
CA PHE A 2 -58.71 -25.09 -21.35
C PHE A 2 -58.81 -24.06 -22.48
N ARG A 3 -57.78 -23.22 -22.67
CA ARG A 3 -57.40 -22.54 -23.93
C ARG A 3 -55.93 -22.03 -23.86
N PRO A 4 -55.23 -21.81 -25.01
CA PRO A 4 -53.96 -22.53 -25.28
C PRO A 4 -52.78 -21.70 -25.89
N VAL A 5 -51.60 -22.36 -25.98
CA VAL A 5 -50.56 -22.43 -27.07
C VAL A 5 -49.69 -21.21 -27.49
N SER A 6 -48.36 -21.42 -27.44
CA SER A 6 -47.35 -21.38 -28.56
C SER A 6 -45.98 -21.80 -28.00
N ILE A 7 -45.47 -23.03 -28.17
CA ILE A 7 -44.76 -23.66 -29.30
C ILE A 7 -43.64 -22.79 -29.90
N GLY A 8 -42.39 -23.08 -29.49
CA GLY A 8 -41.15 -22.71 -30.18
C GLY A 8 -40.34 -23.97 -30.47
N ILE A 9 -40.12 -24.22 -31.76
CA ILE A 9 -39.61 -25.46 -32.36
C ILE A 9 -38.07 -25.51 -32.35
N LEU A 10 -37.58 -26.73 -32.10
CA LEU A 10 -36.25 -27.30 -32.25
C LEU A 10 -35.66 -27.07 -33.65
N LEU A 11 -34.34 -26.84 -33.79
CA LEU A 11 -33.58 -27.49 -34.87
C LEU A 11 -32.08 -27.60 -34.57
N CYS A 12 -31.69 -28.86 -34.37
CA CYS A 12 -30.34 -29.39 -34.44
C CYS A 12 -29.90 -29.45 -35.92
N SER A 13 -28.64 -29.18 -36.25
CA SER A 13 -28.11 -29.58 -37.56
C SER A 13 -26.68 -30.12 -37.44
N LEU A 14 -26.57 -31.33 -37.98
CA LEU A 14 -25.45 -32.27 -38.00
C LEU A 14 -24.40 -31.90 -39.05
N LEU A 15 -23.19 -32.39 -38.77
CA LEU A 15 -22.06 -32.57 -39.69
C LEU A 15 -22.44 -33.34 -40.97
N SER A 16 -21.80 -32.98 -42.10
CA SER A 16 -21.42 -33.92 -43.15
C SER A 16 -20.16 -33.47 -43.90
N LEU A 17 -19.23 -34.40 -44.03
CA LEU A 17 -17.99 -34.38 -44.82
C LEU A 17 -18.24 -34.72 -46.31
N ALA A 18 -17.15 -34.60 -47.09
CA ALA A 18 -16.90 -35.02 -48.49
C ALA A 18 -17.19 -33.96 -49.58
N SER A 19 -16.42 -33.79 -50.66
CA SER A 19 -15.11 -34.27 -51.11
C SER A 19 -14.70 -33.46 -52.36
N CYS A 20 -13.39 -33.24 -52.51
CA CYS A 20 -12.56 -32.95 -53.70
C CYS A 20 -13.21 -32.64 -55.08
N LYS A 21 -12.74 -31.54 -55.71
CA LYS A 21 -12.21 -31.55 -57.09
C LYS A 21 -11.34 -30.30 -57.38
N SER A 22 -10.16 -30.59 -57.92
CA SER A 22 -9.02 -29.73 -58.29
C SER A 22 -9.28 -28.79 -59.49
N LYS A 23 -8.59 -27.64 -59.51
CA LYS A 23 -7.97 -27.07 -60.73
C LYS A 23 -6.70 -26.31 -60.37
N ILE A 24 -5.58 -26.81 -60.88
CA ILE A 24 -4.21 -26.32 -60.75
C ILE A 24 -3.96 -25.28 -61.85
N GLN A 25 -3.31 -24.16 -61.52
CA GLN A 25 -2.58 -23.32 -62.49
C GLN A 25 -1.09 -23.31 -62.11
N PRO A 26 -0.17 -23.32 -63.09
CA PRO A 26 1.25 -23.47 -62.82
C PRO A 26 1.88 -22.10 -62.50
N VAL A 27 2.60 -22.01 -61.39
CA VAL A 27 3.52 -20.89 -61.13
C VAL A 27 4.94 -21.39 -61.34
N VAL A 28 5.63 -20.74 -62.26
CA VAL A 28 7.02 -20.99 -62.68
C VAL A 28 7.96 -20.77 -61.50
N ALA A 29 8.76 -21.78 -61.16
CA ALA A 29 9.79 -21.69 -60.12
C ALA A 29 10.99 -20.86 -60.62
N LYS A 30 11.37 -19.82 -59.87
CA LYS A 30 12.68 -19.17 -59.97
C LYS A 30 13.67 -19.88 -59.02
N PRO A 31 14.94 -20.07 -59.41
CA PRO A 31 15.92 -20.70 -58.53
C PRO A 31 16.32 -19.69 -57.44
N LEU A 32 16.17 -20.08 -56.17
CA LEU A 32 16.72 -19.31 -55.06
C LEU A 32 18.20 -19.70 -54.90
N VAL A 33 19.07 -18.73 -55.20
CA VAL A 33 20.51 -18.80 -54.97
C VAL A 33 20.76 -18.91 -53.47
N ALA A 34 21.50 -19.93 -53.03
CA ALA A 34 21.93 -20.08 -51.66
C ALA A 34 22.92 -18.96 -51.29
N SER A 35 22.47 -18.02 -50.46
CA SER A 35 23.34 -17.04 -49.80
C SER A 35 23.79 -17.62 -48.46
N PHE A 36 25.06 -17.96 -48.34
CA PHE A 36 25.69 -18.24 -47.05
C PHE A 36 25.87 -16.93 -46.30
N ALA A 37 24.91 -16.60 -45.42
CA ALA A 37 25.12 -15.56 -44.42
C ALA A 37 26.08 -16.12 -43.35
N SER A 38 27.26 -15.51 -43.26
CA SER A 38 28.20 -15.70 -42.15
C SER A 38 27.48 -15.49 -40.82
N ALA A 39 27.53 -16.50 -39.94
CA ALA A 39 27.06 -16.35 -38.58
C ALA A 39 27.90 -15.27 -37.89
N LEU A 40 27.30 -14.10 -37.63
CA LEU A 40 27.86 -13.13 -36.72
C LEU A 40 27.92 -13.77 -35.34
N VAL A 41 29.13 -14.13 -34.91
CA VAL A 41 29.44 -14.36 -33.50
C VAL A 41 29.22 -13.01 -32.82
N VAL A 42 28.08 -12.87 -32.14
CA VAL A 42 27.90 -11.79 -31.17
C VAL A 42 28.83 -12.16 -30.03
N GLU A 43 30.00 -11.52 -29.96
CA GLU A 43 30.83 -11.55 -28.76
C GLU A 43 29.97 -10.98 -27.63
N GLU A 44 29.55 -11.88 -26.73
CA GLU A 44 28.92 -11.51 -25.48
C GLU A 44 29.96 -10.71 -24.69
N LYS A 45 29.83 -9.39 -24.74
CA LYS A 45 30.69 -8.47 -24.02
C LYS A 45 30.53 -8.81 -22.54
N VAL A 46 31.50 -9.52 -21.97
CA VAL A 46 31.54 -9.83 -20.54
C VAL A 46 31.44 -8.51 -19.81
N GLU A 47 30.26 -8.23 -19.28
CA GLU A 47 29.98 -7.01 -18.55
C GLU A 47 30.89 -7.06 -17.32
N ALA A 48 31.84 -6.13 -17.26
CA ALA A 48 32.78 -6.04 -16.16
C ALA A 48 31.97 -5.97 -14.86
N LYS A 49 32.24 -6.88 -13.91
CA LYS A 49 31.57 -6.85 -12.60
C LYS A 49 31.63 -5.42 -12.07
N PRO A 50 30.49 -4.81 -11.69
CA PRO A 50 30.46 -3.42 -11.29
C PRO A 50 31.46 -3.20 -10.15
N ASP A 51 32.29 -2.18 -10.28
CA ASP A 51 33.24 -1.81 -9.23
C ASP A 51 32.45 -1.47 -7.96
N THR A 52 32.47 -2.38 -6.99
CA THR A 52 31.67 -2.27 -5.76
C THR A 52 32.08 -1.09 -4.88
N ASN A 53 33.22 -0.44 -5.18
CA ASN A 53 33.66 0.78 -4.50
C ASN A 53 32.89 2.03 -4.95
N LEU A 54 32.23 2.00 -6.12
CA LEU A 54 31.42 3.11 -6.63
C LEU A 54 29.94 3.05 -6.20
N LEU A 55 29.54 1.98 -5.52
CA LEU A 55 28.15 1.79 -5.10
C LEU A 55 27.80 2.69 -3.90
N THR A 56 26.63 3.33 -3.97
CA THR A 56 25.97 3.99 -2.84
C THR A 56 25.69 2.98 -1.71
N PRO A 57 25.46 3.45 -0.47
CA PRO A 57 25.05 2.56 0.62
C PRO A 57 23.80 1.72 0.31
N GLU A 58 22.85 2.28 -0.45
CA GLU A 58 21.63 1.58 -0.86
C GLU A 58 21.96 0.46 -1.86
N GLU A 59 22.76 0.74 -2.89
CA GLU A 59 23.14 -0.25 -3.90
C GLU A 59 23.95 -1.41 -3.29
N ARG A 60 24.87 -1.13 -2.36
CA ARG A 60 25.59 -2.19 -1.63
C ARG A 60 24.64 -3.09 -0.85
N LYS A 61 23.61 -2.51 -0.23
CA LYS A 61 22.61 -3.27 0.54
C LYS A 61 21.76 -4.15 -0.38
N VAL A 62 21.37 -3.66 -1.55
CA VAL A 62 20.63 -4.43 -2.56
C VAL A 62 21.47 -5.62 -3.03
N VAL A 63 22.73 -5.40 -3.43
CA VAL A 63 23.63 -6.48 -3.87
C VAL A 63 23.85 -7.52 -2.76
N PHE A 64 24.01 -7.08 -1.51
CA PHE A 64 24.13 -7.98 -0.37
C PHE A 64 22.86 -8.81 -0.15
N LEU A 65 21.68 -8.18 -0.19
CA LEU A 65 20.39 -8.85 0.00
C LEU A 65 20.10 -9.89 -1.09
N GLN A 66 20.43 -9.58 -2.35
CA GLN A 66 20.29 -10.54 -3.45
C GLN A 66 21.10 -11.82 -3.19
N LYS A 67 22.29 -11.69 -2.60
CA LYS A 67 23.13 -12.84 -2.25
C LYS A 67 22.63 -13.59 -1.02
N SER A 68 22.15 -12.87 0.00
CA SER A 68 21.71 -13.49 1.27
C SER A 68 20.31 -14.10 1.21
N GLY A 69 19.50 -13.75 0.21
CA GLY A 69 18.18 -14.33 -0.02
C GLY A 69 18.22 -15.78 -0.50
N ASN A 70 19.35 -16.23 -1.05
CA ASN A 70 19.51 -17.59 -1.56
C ASN A 70 20.15 -18.51 -0.52
N HIS A 71 19.58 -19.70 -0.33
CA HIS A 71 20.13 -20.68 0.60
C HIS A 71 21.43 -21.32 0.02
N PRO A 72 22.52 -21.43 0.81
CA PRO A 72 23.83 -21.84 0.28
C PRO A 72 23.92 -23.31 -0.12
N TYR A 73 23.07 -24.18 0.44
CA TYR A 73 23.13 -25.64 0.22
C TYR A 73 21.96 -26.19 -0.60
N TRP A 74 21.03 -25.34 -1.02
CA TRP A 74 19.90 -25.80 -1.82
C TRP A 74 20.20 -25.58 -3.30
N ARG A 75 19.70 -26.50 -4.14
CA ARG A 75 19.74 -26.31 -5.58
C ARG A 75 18.95 -25.03 -5.92
N GLN A 76 19.59 -24.12 -6.62
CA GLN A 76 18.97 -22.89 -7.10
C GLN A 76 18.56 -23.11 -8.56
N GLU A 77 17.28 -22.92 -8.84
CA GLU A 77 16.72 -22.91 -10.19
C GLU A 77 15.95 -21.59 -10.33
N GLU A 78 16.03 -20.96 -11.50
CA GLU A 78 15.49 -19.62 -11.71
C GLU A 78 14.05 -19.67 -12.22
N ALA A 79 13.16 -18.92 -11.55
CA ALA A 79 11.84 -18.60 -12.09
C ALA A 79 11.92 -17.27 -12.85
N ILE A 80 11.36 -17.23 -14.06
CA ILE A 80 11.36 -16.03 -14.92
C ILE A 80 10.10 -15.16 -14.78
N HIS A 81 9.10 -15.62 -14.04
CA HIS A 81 7.83 -14.92 -13.83
C HIS A 81 7.69 -14.47 -12.38
N TYR A 82 8.08 -13.23 -12.09
CA TYR A 82 7.96 -12.64 -10.76
C TYR A 82 7.83 -11.11 -10.84
N ASP A 83 7.29 -10.53 -9.78
CA ASP A 83 7.26 -9.09 -9.53
C ASP A 83 8.03 -8.76 -8.23
N VAL A 84 8.44 -7.50 -8.09
CA VAL A 84 8.97 -7.00 -6.81
C VAL A 84 7.85 -6.91 -5.76
N ARG A 85 8.19 -7.22 -4.50
CA ARG A 85 7.28 -7.00 -3.36
C ARG A 85 7.01 -5.50 -3.23
N LYS A 86 5.73 -5.13 -3.13
CA LYS A 86 5.26 -3.74 -3.06
C LYS A 86 4.73 -3.42 -1.66
N PRO A 87 4.83 -2.17 -1.20
CA PRO A 87 4.15 -1.74 0.02
C PRO A 87 2.63 -1.83 -0.17
N ASN A 88 1.91 -2.13 0.91
CA ASN A 88 0.46 -2.25 0.91
C ASN A 88 -0.22 -1.27 1.89
N TYR A 89 0.56 -0.49 2.64
CA TYR A 89 0.07 0.47 3.63
C TYR A 89 0.82 1.80 3.53
N VAL A 90 0.17 2.87 3.97
CA VAL A 90 0.81 4.14 4.24
C VAL A 90 0.51 4.54 5.67
N ILE A 91 1.57 4.79 6.44
CA ILE A 91 1.48 5.24 7.83
C ILE A 91 1.86 6.72 7.88
N ILE A 92 0.93 7.52 8.36
CA ILE A 92 1.09 8.96 8.48
C ILE A 92 1.55 9.29 9.90
N HIS A 93 2.53 10.17 9.99
CA HIS A 93 3.17 10.62 11.22
C HIS A 93 3.17 12.14 11.32
N HIS A 94 3.36 12.66 12.53
CA HIS A 94 3.92 13.99 12.72
C HIS A 94 5.20 13.87 13.54
N THR A 95 6.16 14.75 13.28
CA THR A 95 7.52 14.62 13.80
C THR A 95 7.62 14.95 15.29
N ALA A 96 6.69 15.76 15.81
CA ALA A 96 6.77 16.39 17.14
C ALA A 96 8.06 17.21 17.32
N GLN A 97 8.54 17.79 16.21
CA GLN A 97 9.75 18.61 16.13
C GLN A 97 9.41 20.01 15.61
N ASP A 98 10.41 20.90 15.66
CA ASP A 98 10.24 22.32 15.31
C ASP A 98 10.67 22.64 13.87
N SER A 99 11.33 21.70 13.17
CA SER A 99 11.72 21.90 11.77
C SER A 99 12.00 20.60 10.99
N ILE A 100 11.81 20.71 9.69
CA ILE A 100 12.24 19.70 8.71
C ILE A 100 13.74 19.37 8.81
N GLY A 101 14.60 20.36 9.03
CA GLY A 101 16.04 20.16 9.17
C GLY A 101 16.42 19.30 10.38
N GLN A 102 15.70 19.47 11.49
CA GLN A 102 15.84 18.61 12.67
C GLN A 102 15.41 17.17 12.37
N THR A 103 14.36 16.99 11.58
CA THR A 103 13.82 15.67 11.21
C THR A 103 14.82 14.92 10.32
N ILE A 104 15.31 15.57 9.25
CA ILE A 104 16.34 15.01 8.36
C ILE A 104 17.57 14.59 9.16
N LYS A 105 18.07 15.49 10.02
CA LYS A 105 19.23 15.20 10.87
C LYS A 105 18.97 14.02 11.80
N THR A 106 17.77 13.91 12.36
CA THR A 106 17.37 12.77 13.21
C THR A 106 17.52 11.45 12.45
N PHE A 107 17.13 11.38 11.19
CA PHE A 107 17.24 10.16 10.36
C PHE A 107 18.67 9.83 9.92
N GLN A 108 19.57 10.81 9.94
CA GLN A 108 20.96 10.63 9.52
C GLN A 108 21.92 10.32 10.69
N ILE A 109 21.47 10.40 11.94
CA ILE A 109 22.31 10.08 13.09
C ILE A 109 22.19 8.58 13.44
N PRO A 110 23.29 7.80 13.42
CA PRO A 110 23.24 6.35 13.62
C PRO A 110 22.56 5.87 14.92
N ARG A 111 22.62 6.66 15.99
CA ARG A 111 22.07 6.29 17.30
C ARG A 111 20.54 6.32 17.37
N THR A 112 19.87 7.05 16.49
CA THR A 112 18.41 7.27 16.58
C THR A 112 17.63 6.05 16.10
N LYS A 113 18.19 5.32 15.12
CA LYS A 113 17.59 4.10 14.54
C LYS A 113 16.12 4.28 14.14
N VAL A 114 15.80 5.42 13.54
CA VAL A 114 14.48 5.75 12.98
C VAL A 114 14.64 6.36 11.59
N SER A 115 13.67 6.11 10.72
CA SER A 115 13.61 6.69 9.38
C SER A 115 12.21 6.57 8.77
N SER A 116 11.84 7.51 7.91
CA SER A 116 10.66 7.44 7.06
C SER A 116 11.05 7.47 5.58
N HIS A 117 10.10 7.19 4.69
CA HIS A 117 10.35 7.29 3.25
C HIS A 117 10.22 8.72 2.77
N TYR A 118 9.29 9.47 3.36
CA TYR A 118 9.03 10.87 3.02
C TYR A 118 9.00 11.74 4.27
N VAL A 119 9.46 12.99 4.10
CA VAL A 119 9.25 14.09 5.04
C VAL A 119 8.60 15.24 4.28
N ILE A 120 7.55 15.84 4.84
CA ILE A 120 6.85 16.97 4.23
C ILE A 120 6.91 18.18 5.17
N GLY A 121 7.53 19.26 4.71
CA GLY A 121 7.68 20.51 5.43
C GLY A 121 6.38 21.28 5.59
N ARG A 122 6.35 22.23 6.53
CA ARG A 122 5.20 23.13 6.75
C ARG A 122 4.82 23.96 5.51
N ASN A 123 5.80 24.28 4.67
CA ASN A 123 5.64 24.99 3.40
C ASN A 123 5.20 24.09 2.23
N GLY A 124 5.05 22.78 2.43
CA GLY A 124 4.73 21.82 1.38
C GLY A 124 5.94 21.23 0.65
N GLU A 125 7.17 21.52 1.07
CA GLU A 125 8.36 20.86 0.51
C GLU A 125 8.28 19.34 0.77
N ILE A 126 8.40 18.53 -0.29
CA ILE A 126 8.41 17.07 -0.20
C ILE A 126 9.84 16.58 -0.35
N ILE A 127 10.34 15.84 0.64
CA ILE A 127 11.66 15.23 0.63
C ILE A 127 11.50 13.72 0.69
N GLN A 128 11.99 13.02 -0.35
CA GLN A 128 12.09 11.57 -0.35
C GLN A 128 13.43 11.14 0.26
N MET A 129 13.36 10.46 1.40
CA MET A 129 14.52 10.02 2.19
C MET A 129 14.95 8.59 1.86
N LEU A 130 14.03 7.75 1.40
CA LEU A 130 14.28 6.35 1.05
C LEU A 130 13.49 5.97 -0.19
N ASN A 131 14.03 5.02 -0.96
CA ASN A 131 13.30 4.33 -2.01
C ASN A 131 12.10 3.55 -1.43
N ASP A 132 10.94 3.59 -2.10
CA ASP A 132 9.68 2.96 -1.69
C ASP A 132 9.79 1.44 -1.42
N TYR A 133 10.75 0.76 -2.05
CA TYR A 133 10.96 -0.68 -1.88
C TYR A 133 11.86 -1.05 -0.69
N VAL A 134 12.44 -0.07 -0.01
CA VAL A 134 13.34 -0.29 1.13
C VAL A 134 12.57 -0.12 2.44
N ARG A 135 12.63 -1.13 3.31
CA ARG A 135 12.06 -1.06 4.66
C ARG A 135 12.64 0.11 5.47
N SER A 136 11.84 1.13 5.76
CA SER A 136 12.16 2.19 6.73
C SER A 136 11.86 1.77 8.17
N TRP A 137 12.33 2.55 9.16
CA TRP A 137 12.14 2.30 10.59
C TRP A 137 11.24 3.38 11.21
N HIS A 138 9.98 3.43 10.79
CA HIS A 138 9.03 4.47 11.19
C HIS A 138 7.95 3.97 12.17
N ALA A 139 7.42 2.77 11.94
CA ALA A 139 6.33 2.20 12.73
C ALA A 139 6.80 1.65 14.08
N GLY A 140 8.07 1.22 14.20
CA GLY A 140 8.58 0.53 15.39
C GLY A 140 7.80 -0.75 15.72
N VAL A 141 7.60 -1.04 17.02
CA VAL A 141 6.71 -2.12 17.49
C VAL A 141 5.26 -1.68 17.31
N ALA A 142 4.56 -2.29 16.36
CA ALA A 142 3.22 -1.91 15.94
C ALA A 142 2.46 -3.12 15.39
N LYS A 143 1.12 -3.04 15.36
CA LYS A 143 0.24 -4.08 14.84
C LYS A 143 -0.99 -3.47 14.19
N TRP A 144 -1.39 -4.01 13.04
CA TRP A 144 -2.67 -3.71 12.39
C TRP A 144 -3.30 -5.00 11.87
N GLY A 145 -4.46 -5.38 12.42
CA GLY A 145 -5.07 -6.69 12.19
C GLY A 145 -4.13 -7.81 12.63
N SER A 146 -3.78 -8.70 11.71
CA SER A 146 -2.81 -9.79 11.95
C SER A 146 -1.35 -9.41 11.66
N ILE A 147 -1.09 -8.23 11.09
CA ILE A 147 0.25 -7.81 10.67
C ILE A 147 0.98 -7.18 11.84
N VAL A 148 2.16 -7.72 12.19
CA VAL A 148 2.98 -7.29 13.35
C VAL A 148 4.29 -6.62 12.98
N ASP A 149 4.67 -6.60 11.70
CA ASP A 149 5.85 -5.89 11.19
C ASP A 149 5.44 -4.85 10.14
N MET A 150 4.79 -3.79 10.61
CA MET A 150 4.26 -2.74 9.74
C MET A 150 5.35 -2.09 8.87
N ASN A 151 6.56 -1.90 9.40
CA ASN A 151 7.68 -1.32 8.63
C ASN A 151 7.95 -2.09 7.32
N SER A 152 7.77 -3.41 7.30
CA SER A 152 8.08 -4.24 6.13
C SER A 152 7.01 -4.18 5.03
N CYS A 153 5.82 -3.67 5.33
CA CYS A 153 4.72 -3.61 4.38
C CYS A 153 4.15 -2.20 4.18
N SER A 154 4.79 -1.16 4.73
CA SER A 154 4.26 0.19 4.69
C SER A 154 5.28 1.26 4.31
N ILE A 155 4.76 2.31 3.68
CA ILE A 155 5.46 3.59 3.50
C ILE A 155 5.17 4.50 4.69
N GLY A 156 6.23 4.99 5.33
CA GLY A 156 6.16 6.03 6.36
C GLY A 156 6.28 7.44 5.78
N ILE A 157 5.34 8.32 6.12
CA ILE A 157 5.35 9.74 5.76
C ILE A 157 5.32 10.59 7.03
N GLU A 158 6.33 11.46 7.19
CA GLU A 158 6.49 12.34 8.34
C GLU A 158 6.12 13.76 7.98
N LEU A 159 5.18 14.34 8.73
CA LEU A 159 4.76 15.73 8.57
C LEU A 159 5.45 16.59 9.63
N ASP A 160 6.16 17.62 9.19
CA ASP A 160 6.77 18.61 10.07
C ASP A 160 5.69 19.40 10.82
N ASN A 161 5.33 18.93 12.02
CA ASN A 161 4.29 19.47 12.88
C ASN A 161 4.55 19.00 14.32
N ASN A 162 4.34 19.90 15.30
CA ASN A 162 4.61 19.63 16.72
C ASN A 162 3.50 18.86 17.44
N GLY A 163 2.39 18.54 16.74
CA GLY A 163 1.25 17.79 17.26
C GLY A 163 0.23 18.61 18.06
N ARG A 164 0.45 19.92 18.23
CA ARG A 164 -0.37 20.81 19.07
C ARG A 164 -1.11 21.88 18.27
N GLU A 165 -1.02 21.84 16.95
CA GLU A 165 -1.60 22.82 16.04
C GLU A 165 -2.15 22.14 14.76
N PRO A 166 -3.08 22.79 14.04
CA PRO A 166 -3.48 22.39 12.69
C PRO A 166 -2.29 22.26 11.73
N PHE A 167 -2.42 21.32 10.80
CA PHE A 167 -1.44 21.12 9.73
C PHE A 167 -1.63 22.19 8.65
N PRO A 168 -0.58 22.92 8.22
CA PRO A 168 -0.68 23.92 7.17
C PRO A 168 -1.28 23.35 5.88
N GLU A 169 -2.06 24.16 5.16
CA GLU A 169 -2.72 23.72 3.93
C GLU A 169 -1.73 23.28 2.85
N ALA A 170 -0.62 24.00 2.67
CA ALA A 170 0.44 23.63 1.74
C ALA A 170 1.04 22.24 2.02
N GLN A 171 1.21 21.91 3.31
CA GLN A 171 1.68 20.60 3.77
C GLN A 171 0.67 19.50 3.45
N ILE A 172 -0.62 19.73 3.74
CA ILE A 172 -1.69 18.76 3.45
C ILE A 172 -1.87 18.57 1.94
N ASN A 173 -1.80 19.62 1.13
CA ASN A 173 -1.90 19.49 -0.33
C ASN A 173 -0.75 18.66 -0.90
N SER A 174 0.46 18.87 -0.39
CA SER A 174 1.64 18.10 -0.78
C SER A 174 1.55 16.63 -0.35
N LEU A 175 1.03 16.38 0.86
CA LEU A 175 0.68 15.03 1.30
C LEU A 175 -0.27 14.35 0.32
N MET A 176 -1.35 15.01 -0.09
CA MET A 176 -2.31 14.41 -1.04
C MET A 176 -1.64 14.01 -2.36
N THR A 177 -0.73 14.83 -2.89
CA THR A 177 0.06 14.50 -4.10
C THR A 177 0.89 13.23 -3.91
N VAL A 178 1.54 13.07 -2.76
CA VAL A 178 2.29 11.86 -2.43
C VAL A 178 1.33 10.67 -2.32
N LEU A 179 0.22 10.82 -1.61
CA LEU A 179 -0.76 9.74 -1.43
C LEU A 179 -1.39 9.28 -2.75
N ASP A 180 -1.76 10.21 -3.64
CA ASP A 180 -2.29 9.91 -4.99
C ASP A 180 -1.27 9.09 -5.80
N THR A 181 0.00 9.49 -5.74
CA THR A 181 1.10 8.81 -6.42
C THR A 181 1.28 7.38 -5.91
N LEU A 182 1.37 7.20 -4.58
CA LEU A 182 1.56 5.90 -3.94
C LEU A 182 0.36 4.98 -4.16
N LYS A 183 -0.87 5.50 -4.01
CA LYS A 183 -2.10 4.76 -4.21
C LYS A 183 -2.19 4.21 -5.63
N SER A 184 -1.94 5.06 -6.63
CA SER A 184 -2.07 4.68 -8.04
C SER A 184 -0.95 3.72 -8.46
N ARG A 185 0.29 3.96 -8.01
CA ARG A 185 1.45 3.13 -8.38
C ARG A 185 1.39 1.73 -7.78
N TYR A 186 0.96 1.60 -6.52
CA TYR A 186 1.01 0.35 -5.77
C TYR A 186 -0.38 -0.29 -5.56
N LEU A 187 -1.44 0.34 -6.06
CA LEU A 187 -2.84 -0.09 -5.89
C LEU A 187 -3.22 -0.26 -4.40
N ILE A 188 -2.72 0.64 -3.55
CA ILE A 188 -2.94 0.57 -2.10
C ILE A 188 -4.44 0.77 -1.80
N PRO A 189 -5.09 -0.18 -1.10
CA PRO A 189 -6.49 -0.03 -0.68
C PRO A 189 -6.74 1.22 0.16
N ALA A 190 -7.91 1.84 0.01
CA ALA A 190 -8.25 3.07 0.71
C ALA A 190 -8.17 2.93 2.24
N ASN A 191 -8.55 1.79 2.80
CA ASN A 191 -8.47 1.50 4.24
C ASN A 191 -7.04 1.38 4.78
N ASN A 192 -6.03 1.27 3.91
CA ASN A 192 -4.63 1.07 4.32
C ASN A 192 -3.83 2.37 4.48
N PHE A 193 -4.49 3.53 4.39
CA PHE A 193 -3.93 4.83 4.78
C PHE A 193 -4.34 5.14 6.22
N ILE A 194 -3.41 4.96 7.15
CA ILE A 194 -3.69 4.98 8.60
C ILE A 194 -2.62 5.76 9.37
N GLY A 195 -2.90 6.10 10.62
CA GLY A 195 -1.98 6.85 11.49
C GLY A 195 -1.08 5.94 12.32
N HIS A 196 0.02 6.46 12.83
CA HIS A 196 0.88 5.72 13.75
C HIS A 196 0.17 5.32 15.05
N ALA A 197 -0.74 6.18 15.54
CA ALA A 197 -1.59 5.92 16.68
C ALA A 197 -2.56 4.76 16.44
N ASP A 198 -2.94 4.50 15.19
CA ASP A 198 -3.81 3.37 14.86
C ASP A 198 -3.09 2.03 15.08
N ILE A 199 -1.83 1.97 14.63
CA ILE A 199 -1.02 0.74 14.67
C ILE A 199 -0.26 0.54 15.98
N ALA A 200 -0.10 1.59 16.79
CA ALA A 200 0.63 1.55 18.05
C ALA A 200 -0.10 2.33 19.17
N PRO A 201 -1.37 1.99 19.46
CA PRO A 201 -2.26 2.80 20.30
C PRO A 201 -1.72 3.06 21.72
N SER A 202 -0.98 2.10 22.30
CA SER A 202 -0.39 2.23 23.65
C SER A 202 0.88 3.09 23.70
N ARG A 203 1.48 3.42 22.56
CA ARG A 203 2.81 4.06 22.49
C ARG A 203 2.78 5.39 21.75
N LYS A 204 1.85 5.57 20.82
CA LYS A 204 1.87 6.65 19.83
C LYS A 204 0.56 7.41 19.78
N ASN A 205 0.69 8.71 19.54
CA ASN A 205 -0.41 9.66 19.45
C ASN A 205 -0.37 10.49 18.16
N ASP A 206 0.53 10.15 17.23
CA ASP A 206 0.67 10.74 15.91
C ASP A 206 -0.14 9.99 14.82
N PRO A 207 -0.72 10.69 13.82
CA PRO A 207 -0.87 12.14 13.77
C PRO A 207 -1.88 12.63 14.83
N SER A 208 -1.79 13.89 15.23
CA SER A 208 -2.59 14.44 16.32
C SER A 208 -4.08 14.57 15.95
N VAL A 209 -4.91 14.96 16.93
CA VAL A 209 -6.35 15.25 16.72
C VAL A 209 -6.62 16.34 15.67
N PHE A 210 -5.62 17.17 15.36
CA PHE A 210 -5.74 18.24 14.35
C PHE A 210 -5.55 17.74 12.91
N PHE A 211 -5.19 16.48 12.72
CA PHE A 211 -4.95 15.93 11.39
C PHE A 211 -6.28 15.73 10.63
N PRO A 212 -6.40 16.22 9.39
CA PRO A 212 -7.68 16.31 8.70
C PRO A 212 -8.08 14.99 8.02
N TRP A 213 -8.28 13.92 8.80
CA TRP A 213 -8.64 12.58 8.30
C TRP A 213 -9.85 12.58 7.38
N LYS A 214 -10.88 13.38 7.70
CA LYS A 214 -12.07 13.55 6.83
C LYS A 214 -11.70 14.01 5.42
N LYS A 215 -10.87 15.06 5.30
CA LYS A 215 -10.41 15.62 4.02
C LYS A 215 -9.64 14.59 3.20
N LEU A 216 -8.86 13.72 3.86
CA LEU A 216 -8.15 12.62 3.20
C LEU A 216 -9.12 11.54 2.70
N ALA A 217 -10.08 11.13 3.53
CA ALA A 217 -11.06 10.11 3.18
C ALA A 217 -11.98 10.55 2.03
N GLU A 218 -12.35 11.83 1.96
CA GLU A 218 -13.08 12.42 0.83
C GLU A 218 -12.34 12.28 -0.50
N ARG A 219 -11.00 12.18 -0.46
CA ARG A 219 -10.14 11.90 -1.62
C ARG A 219 -9.75 10.41 -1.77
N GLY A 220 -10.35 9.55 -0.95
CA GLY A 220 -10.14 8.10 -0.96
C GLY A 220 -8.89 7.62 -0.22
N PHE A 221 -8.33 8.41 0.70
CA PHE A 221 -7.24 8.00 1.58
C PHE A 221 -7.74 7.80 3.00
N GLY A 222 -7.85 6.54 3.41
CA GLY A 222 -8.49 6.17 4.67
C GLY A 222 -9.99 6.02 4.50
N ILE A 223 -10.67 5.81 5.61
CA ILE A 223 -12.13 5.71 5.70
C ILE A 223 -12.62 6.82 6.63
N TRP A 224 -13.80 7.35 6.37
CA TRP A 224 -14.56 8.21 7.28
C TRP A 224 -15.97 7.65 7.46
N TYR A 225 -16.62 8.00 8.57
CA TYR A 225 -18.00 7.59 8.83
C TYR A 225 -18.97 8.55 8.15
N ASP A 226 -20.17 8.06 7.89
CA ASP A 226 -21.22 8.88 7.28
C ASP A 226 -21.91 9.72 8.37
N GLU A 227 -21.43 10.96 8.57
CA GLU A 227 -21.87 11.84 9.66
C GLU A 227 -23.40 12.03 9.74
N GLY A 228 -24.07 12.11 8.59
CA GLY A 228 -25.54 12.26 8.51
C GLY A 228 -26.34 10.95 8.61
N GLN A 229 -25.67 9.80 8.77
CA GLN A 229 -26.28 8.46 8.74
C GLN A 229 -25.83 7.62 9.96
N LEU A 230 -25.59 8.28 11.09
CA LEU A 230 -25.30 7.60 12.34
C LEU A 230 -26.57 7.01 12.93
N VAL A 231 -26.55 5.69 13.14
CA VAL A 231 -27.62 4.95 13.83
C VAL A 231 -27.07 4.38 15.12
N ALA A 232 -27.94 4.21 16.12
CA ALA A 232 -27.57 3.47 17.31
C ALA A 232 -27.18 2.04 16.92
N PRO A 233 -26.08 1.49 17.46
CA PRO A 233 -25.72 0.10 17.22
C PRO A 233 -26.79 -0.83 17.82
N PRO A 234 -27.04 -2.02 17.23
CA PRO A 234 -27.92 -3.01 17.81
C PRO A 234 -27.38 -3.52 19.16
N ASP A 235 -28.25 -4.06 20.01
CA ASP A 235 -27.85 -4.59 21.34
C ASP A 235 -26.79 -5.71 21.26
N SER A 236 -26.74 -6.42 20.13
CA SER A 236 -25.74 -7.47 19.87
C SER A 236 -24.37 -6.93 19.46
N PHE A 237 -24.22 -5.61 19.26
CA PHE A 237 -22.96 -5.02 18.80
C PHE A 237 -21.86 -5.09 19.86
N ASN A 238 -20.75 -5.76 19.51
CA ASN A 238 -19.56 -5.81 20.33
C ASN A 238 -18.50 -4.82 19.82
N ALA A 239 -18.30 -3.73 20.56
CA ALA A 239 -17.32 -2.70 20.21
C ALA A 239 -15.86 -3.22 20.21
N ILE A 240 -15.53 -4.20 21.04
CA ILE A 240 -14.18 -4.77 21.09
C ILE A 240 -13.89 -5.54 19.80
N ASP A 241 -14.85 -6.36 19.36
CA ASP A 241 -14.71 -7.13 18.13
C ASP A 241 -14.69 -6.22 16.90
N ALA A 242 -15.51 -5.16 16.91
CA ALA A 242 -15.48 -4.13 15.87
C ALA A 242 -14.09 -3.46 15.76
N LEU A 243 -13.49 -3.05 16.87
CA LEU A 243 -12.13 -2.49 16.89
C LEU A 243 -11.08 -3.48 16.33
N LYS A 244 -11.18 -4.77 16.70
CA LYS A 244 -10.30 -5.82 16.17
C LYS A 244 -10.46 -6.02 14.66
N ILE A 245 -11.71 -6.03 14.17
CA ILE A 245 -12.01 -6.23 12.75
C ILE A 245 -11.52 -5.05 11.91
N ILE A 246 -11.65 -3.83 12.41
CA ILE A 246 -11.06 -2.64 11.78
C ILE A 246 -9.52 -2.76 11.71
N GLY A 247 -8.90 -3.29 12.77
CA GLY A 247 -7.47 -3.60 12.79
C GLY A 247 -6.73 -3.19 14.07
N TYR A 248 -7.39 -2.53 15.03
CA TYR A 248 -6.73 -2.07 16.25
C TYR A 248 -6.24 -3.24 17.12
N ASP A 249 -5.05 -3.09 17.71
CA ASP A 249 -4.62 -3.97 18.78
C ASP A 249 -5.38 -3.65 20.08
N THR A 250 -6.26 -4.56 20.48
CA THR A 250 -7.12 -4.43 21.67
C THR A 250 -6.53 -5.07 22.92
N SER A 251 -5.26 -5.51 22.88
CA SER A 251 -4.53 -6.00 24.06
C SER A 251 -4.57 -5.00 25.22
N ASN A 252 -4.51 -3.70 24.91
CA ASN A 252 -4.89 -2.60 25.79
C ASN A 252 -6.11 -1.88 25.20
N LEU A 253 -7.30 -2.30 25.61
CA LEU A 253 -8.56 -1.77 25.08
C LEU A 253 -8.70 -0.26 25.28
N LYS A 254 -8.29 0.27 26.43
CA LYS A 254 -8.36 1.72 26.71
C LYS A 254 -7.53 2.50 25.69
N ALA A 255 -6.31 2.07 25.41
CA ALA A 255 -5.46 2.72 24.42
C ALA A 255 -6.06 2.64 23.00
N ALA A 256 -6.63 1.49 22.63
CA ALA A 256 -7.30 1.33 21.34
C ALA A 256 -8.49 2.29 21.18
N ILE A 257 -9.31 2.45 22.24
CA ILE A 257 -10.43 3.41 22.26
C ILE A 257 -9.91 4.84 22.07
N VAL A 258 -8.86 5.23 22.80
CA VAL A 258 -8.26 6.56 22.66
C VAL A 258 -7.74 6.81 21.24
N ALA A 259 -7.08 5.83 20.62
CA ALA A 259 -6.59 5.94 19.24
C ALA A 259 -7.73 6.08 18.23
N PHE A 260 -8.76 5.23 18.33
CA PHE A 260 -9.96 5.32 17.51
C PHE A 260 -10.62 6.71 17.65
N LYS A 261 -10.83 7.17 18.88
CA LYS A 261 -11.46 8.46 19.15
C LYS A 261 -10.60 9.63 18.65
N ARG A 262 -9.26 9.56 18.75
CA ARG A 262 -8.34 10.57 18.20
C ARG A 262 -8.55 10.76 16.70
N LYS A 263 -8.80 9.67 15.96
CA LYS A 263 -8.98 9.69 14.51
C LYS A 263 -10.39 10.13 14.10
N PHE A 264 -11.42 9.53 14.68
CA PHE A 264 -12.79 9.66 14.18
C PHE A 264 -13.68 10.60 15.00
N VAL A 265 -13.46 10.68 16.32
CA VAL A 265 -14.32 11.47 17.22
C VAL A 265 -13.75 12.87 17.44
N VAL A 266 -12.43 12.97 17.60
CA VAL A 266 -11.60 14.19 17.72
C VAL A 266 -11.89 15.05 18.97
N ARG A 267 -13.16 15.29 19.29
CA ARG A 267 -13.65 16.15 20.39
C ARG A 267 -13.48 15.57 21.79
N ASP A 268 -13.33 14.26 21.89
CA ASP A 268 -13.19 13.54 23.15
C ASP A 268 -12.22 12.38 22.92
N THR A 269 -11.21 12.25 23.78
CA THR A 269 -10.21 11.17 23.72
C THR A 269 -10.10 10.44 25.05
N THR A 270 -11.15 10.48 25.88
CA THR A 270 -11.27 9.62 27.06
C THR A 270 -11.27 8.14 26.67
N PRO A 271 -10.75 7.24 27.53
CA PRO A 271 -10.61 5.81 27.23
C PRO A 271 -11.93 5.01 27.30
N GLU A 272 -13.08 5.68 27.30
CA GLU A 272 -14.41 5.09 27.32
C GLU A 272 -15.21 5.45 26.06
N LEU A 273 -16.03 4.51 25.58
CA LEU A 273 -16.93 4.73 24.44
C LEU A 273 -18.29 5.24 24.92
N THR A 274 -18.63 6.47 24.55
CA THR A 274 -19.97 7.03 24.68
C THR A 274 -20.95 6.38 23.68
N ILE A 275 -22.25 6.65 23.81
CA ILE A 275 -23.26 6.18 22.83
C ILE A 275 -22.90 6.68 21.43
N TYR A 276 -22.50 7.95 21.31
CA TYR A 276 -22.06 8.52 20.04
C TYR A 276 -20.85 7.78 19.47
N ASP A 277 -19.82 7.52 20.29
CA ASP A 277 -18.60 6.85 19.82
C ASP A 277 -18.91 5.44 19.31
N LYS A 278 -19.84 4.73 19.96
CA LYS A 278 -20.30 3.42 19.51
C LYS A 278 -21.05 3.49 18.18
N SER A 279 -21.87 4.52 17.95
CA SER A 279 -22.53 4.74 16.66
C SER A 279 -21.53 5.02 15.54
N VAL A 280 -20.49 5.83 15.81
CA VAL A 280 -19.39 6.08 14.87
C VAL A 280 -18.63 4.79 14.59
N LEU A 281 -18.25 4.05 15.64
CA LEU A 281 -17.53 2.78 15.52
C LEU A 281 -18.33 1.76 14.72
N TYR A 282 -19.64 1.64 14.96
CA TYR A 282 -20.52 0.76 14.22
C TYR A 282 -20.64 1.15 12.75
N ASN A 283 -20.70 2.45 12.43
CA ASN A 283 -20.71 2.91 11.05
C ASN A 283 -19.41 2.57 10.33
N ILE A 284 -18.25 2.84 10.94
CA ILE A 284 -16.93 2.49 10.39
C ILE A 284 -16.77 0.98 10.23
N TYR A 285 -17.16 0.21 11.25
CA TYR A 285 -17.05 -1.24 11.27
C TYR A 285 -17.72 -1.90 10.06
N LYS A 286 -18.89 -1.41 9.64
CA LYS A 286 -19.61 -1.93 8.46
C LYS A 286 -18.90 -1.67 7.11
N LYS A 287 -17.82 -0.88 7.10
CA LYS A 287 -17.00 -0.58 5.92
C LYS A 287 -15.79 -1.52 5.81
N TYR A 288 -15.65 -2.47 6.74
CA TYR A 288 -14.67 -3.56 6.75
C TYR A 288 -15.39 -4.90 6.64
#